data_AF-A0A6V7HNQ9-F1
#
_entry.id   AF-A0A6V7HNQ9-F1
#
_cell.length_a   1.000
_cell.length_b   1.000
_cell.length_c   1.000
_cell.angle_alpha   90.00
_cell.angle_beta   90.00
_cell.angle_gamma   90.00
#
_symmetry.space_group_name_H-M   'P 1'
#
loop_
_entity.id
_entity.type
_entity.pdbx_description
1 polymer ?
#
loop_
_entity_poly.entity_id
_entity_poly.type
_entity_poly.pdbx_seq_one_letter_code
_entity_poly.pdbx_strand_id
1 'polypeptide(L)' 'MESVIKQAEEARNRAREHAKIIHNNEYQPLKHDIDRMRREYLGLERLPELYETETDLISP' A
#
# COMPACT_ATOMS: atom_id res chain seq x y z
N MET A 1 -5.91 -17.05 27.40
CA MET A 1 -6.11 -17.19 25.94
C MET A 1 -6.75 -15.94 25.36
N GLU A 2 -7.86 -15.45 25.93
CA GLU A 2 -8.52 -14.20 25.50
C GLU A 2 -7.62 -12.96 25.53
N SER A 3 -6.78 -12.82 26.55
CA SER A 3 -5.82 -11.70 26.65
C SER A 3 -4.78 -11.70 25.53
N VAL A 4 -4.31 -12.88 25.11
CA VAL A 4 -3.33 -13.04 24.02
C VAL A 4 -3.98 -12.73 22.67
N ILE A 5 -5.20 -13.21 22.44
CA ILE A 5 -5.98 -12.91 21.23
C ILE A 5 -6.22 -11.41 21.11
N LYS A 6 -6.63 -10.76 22.20
CA LYS A 6 -6.85 -9.31 22.23
C LYS A 6 -5.58 -8.53 21.93
N GLN A 7 -4.45 -8.90 22.54
CA GLN A 7 -3.16 -8.25 22.27
C GLN A 7 -2.73 -8.42 20.80
N ALA A 8 -2.93 -9.59 20.22
CA ALA A 8 -2.64 -9.85 18.81
C ALA A 8 -3.53 -9.01 17.88
N GLU A 9 -4.82 -8.88 18.20
CA GLU A 9 -5.74 -8.05 17.43
C GLU A 9 -5.37 -6.56 17.51
N GLU A 10 -5.05 -6.06 18.69
CA GLU A 10 -4.60 -4.68 18.88
C GLU A 10 -3.28 -4.41 18.13
N ALA A 11 -2.33 -5.35 18.16
CA ALA A 11 -1.09 -5.25 17.40
C ALA A 11 -1.34 -5.22 15.89
N ARG A 12 -2.22 -6.08 15.38
CA ARG A 12 -2.64 -6.08 13.97
C ARG A 12 -3.29 -4.75 13.59
N ASN A 13 -4.18 -4.22 14.43
CA ASN A 13 -4.87 -2.96 14.17
C ASN A 13 -3.89 -1.79 14.14
N ARG A 14 -2.92 -1.75 15.06
CA ARG A 14 -1.84 -0.75 15.02
C ARG A 14 -1.02 -0.86 13.73
N ALA A 15 -0.55 -2.06 13.38
CA ALA A 15 0.23 -2.28 12.16
C ALA A 15 -0.54 -1.81 10.91
N ARG A 16 -1.85 -2.12 10.84
CA ARG A 16 -2.71 -1.66 9.75
C ARG A 16 -2.84 -0.14 9.70
N GLU A 17 -2.97 0.52 10.85
CA GLU A 17 -3.07 1.97 10.88
C GLU A 17 -1.76 2.64 10.45
N HIS A 18 -0.62 2.13 10.92
CA HIS A 18 0.69 2.57 10.45
C HIS A 18 0.86 2.39 8.94
N ALA A 19 0.44 1.25 8.39
CA ALA A 19 0.49 0.99 6.95
C ALA A 19 -0.35 2.01 6.15
N LYS A 20 -1.55 2.39 6.63
CA LYS A 20 -2.36 3.43 5.98
C LYS A 20 -1.67 4.79 5.99
N ILE A 21 -1.05 5.16 7.11
CA ILE A 21 -0.35 6.45 7.25
C ILE A 21 0.79 6.53 6.24
N ILE A 22 1.64 5.50 6.18
CA ILE A 22 2.75 5.44 5.22
C ILE A 22 2.21 5.46 3.79
N HIS A 23 1.18 4.66 3.50
CA HIS A 23 0.56 4.62 2.18
C HIS A 23 0.07 6.00 1.72
N ASN A 24 -0.67 6.69 2.58
CA ASN A 24 -1.32 7.95 2.21
C ASN A 24 -0.35 9.13 2.20
N ASN A 25 0.59 9.18 3.15
CA ASN A 25 1.43 10.36 3.35
C ASN A 25 2.75 10.29 2.57
N GLU A 26 3.28 9.09 2.34
CA GLU A 26 4.60 8.92 1.72
C GLU A 26 4.47 8.28 0.33
N TYR A 27 3.78 7.14 0.24
CA TYR A 27 3.71 6.38 -1.01
C TYR A 27 2.86 7.07 -2.09
N GLN A 28 1.63 7.48 -1.77
CA GLN A 28 0.71 8.05 -2.76
C GLN A 28 1.24 9.34 -3.44
N PRO A 29 1.78 10.33 -2.71
CA PRO A 29 2.37 11.51 -3.33
C PRO A 29 3.55 11.17 -4.23
N LEU A 30 4.44 10.29 -3.77
CA LEU A 30 5.59 9.85 -4.55
C LEU A 30 5.18 9.11 -5.83
N LYS A 31 4.20 8.20 -5.72
CA LYS A 31 3.63 7.50 -6.88
C LYS A 31 3.05 8.49 -7.89
N HIS A 32 2.30 9.49 -7.42
CA HIS A 32 1.72 10.51 -8.28
C HIS A 32 2.80 11.29 -9.05
N ASP A 33 3.87 11.70 -8.38
CA ASP A 33 4.99 12.38 -9.03
C ASP A 33 5.69 11.49 -10.07
N ILE A 34 5.88 10.21 -9.76
CA ILE A 34 6.44 9.22 -10.70
C ILE A 34 5.52 9.03 -11.90
N ASP A 35 4.22 8.86 -11.69
CA ASP A 35 3.23 8.68 -12.76
C ASP A 35 3.15 9.92 -13.66
N ARG A 36 3.25 11.11 -13.07
CA ARG A 36 3.37 12.37 -13.82
C ARG A 36 4.61 12.34 -14.73
N MET A 37 5.78 12.01 -14.17
CA MET A 37 7.02 11.94 -14.97
C MET A 37 6.96 10.91 -16.09
N ARG A 38 6.38 9.73 -15.81
CA ARG A 38 6.20 8.65 -16.79
C ARG A 38 5.36 9.09 -17.97
N ARG A 39 4.23 9.76 -17.71
CA ARG A 39 3.30 10.19 -18.75
C ARG A 39 3.80 11.40 -19.51
N GLU A 40 4.28 12.42 -18.80
CA GLU A 40 4.62 13.71 -19.40
C GLU A 40 5.96 13.69 -20.15
N TYR A 41 6.96 12.95 -19.66
CA TYR A 41 8.31 12.97 -20.25
C TYR A 41 8.65 11.72 -21.05
N LEU A 42 8.05 10.58 -20.72
CA LEU A 42 8.41 9.29 -21.33
C LEU A 42 7.28 8.70 -22.18
N GLY A 43 6.08 9.28 -22.16
CA GLY A 43 4.91 8.73 -22.87
C GLY A 43 4.49 7.34 -22.36
N LEU A 44 4.91 6.96 -21.16
CA LEU A 44 4.61 5.67 -20.54
C LEU A 44 3.31 5.75 -19.74
N GLU A 45 2.63 4.61 -19.61
CA GLU A 45 1.47 4.50 -18.73
C GLU A 45 1.85 4.63 -17.25
N ARG A 46 0.85 4.93 -16.40
CA ARG A 46 1.02 4.96 -14.94
C ARG A 46 1.46 3.59 -14.41
N LEU A 47 2.12 3.59 -13.27
CA LEU A 47 2.34 2.36 -12.51
C LEU A 47 1.01 1.79 -12.00
N PRO A 48 0.87 0.46 -11.93
CA PRO A 48 -0.27 -0.18 -11.31
C PRO A 48 -0.50 0.28 -9.86
N GLU A 49 -1.74 0.20 -9.41
CA GLU A 49 -2.06 0.37 -8.00
C GLU A 49 -1.74 -0.89 -7.20
N LEU A 50 -1.52 -0.74 -5.89
CA LEU A 50 -1.19 -1.87 -5.02
C LEU A 50 -2.29 -2.94 -4.99
N TYR A 51 -3.56 -2.54 -5.03
CA TYR A 51 -4.67 -3.49 -5.08
C TYR A 51 -4.79 -4.19 -6.45
N GLU A 52 -4.19 -3.64 -7.50
CA GLU A 52 -4.16 -4.26 -8.83
C GLU A 52 -3.11 -5.40 -8.86
N THR A 53 -2.04 -5.30 -8.07
CA THR A 53 -0.98 -6.32 -7.98
C THR A 53 -1.23 -7.41 -6.94
N GLU A 54 -2.09 -7.18 -5.94
CA GLU A 54 -2.41 -8.20 -4.91
C GLU A 54 -3.06 -9.47 -5.49
N THR A 55 -3.69 -9.39 -6.67
CA THR A 55 -4.32 -10.55 -7.34
C THR A 55 -3.30 -11.61 -7.77
N ASP A 56 -2.07 -11.21 -8.10
CA ASP A 56 -1.01 -12.13 -8.58
C ASP A 56 -0.20 -12.76 -7.44
N LEU A 57 -0.25 -12.18 -6.24
CA LEU A 57 0.53 -12.64 -5.08
C LEU A 57 -0.12 -13.81 -4.32
N ILE A 58 -1.40 -14.11 -4.61
CA ILE A 58 -2.12 -15.28 -4.10
C ILE A 58 -2.23 -16.32 -5.23
N SER A 59 -1.10 -16.77 -5.76
CA SER A 59 -1.07 -18.04 -6.49
C SER A 59 -1.04 -19.19 -5.47
N PRO A 60 -1.83 -20.26 -5.66
CA PRO A 60 -2.00 -21.35 -4.69
C PRO A 60 -0.70 -22.11 -4.39
#